data_AF-W7IJN5-F1
#
_entry.id   AF-W7IJN5-F1
#
_cell.length_a   1.000
_cell.length_b   1.000
_cell.length_c   1.000
_cell.angle_alpha   90.00
_cell.angle_beta   90.00
_cell.angle_gamma   90.00
#
_symmetry.space_group_name_H-M   'P 1'
#
loop_
_entity.id
_entity.type
_entity.pdbx_description
1 polymer ?
#
loop_
_entity_poly.entity_id
_entity_poly.type
_entity_poly.pdbx_seq_one_letter_code
_entity_poly.pdbx_strand_id
1 'polypeptide(L)'
;MAFYGDPDELDRLAGQIEQRAEEVRKHGRDMDTQARGMRWKSIAADRCRETIAADRKKLDATADKLDAAAAALRQHAQQVRELIAAIKRIGEQVVNWFNGAIDRFNQAVESFKNAVADVARGVGDALGFGGDSPQPPRPPWEGWKYQPNSLPPFGDKQWLDVGEYMRAQGVAS
;
A
#
# COMPACT_ATOMS: atom_id res chain seq x y z
N MET A 1 -7.21 2.32 15.45
CA MET A 1 -6.02 1.44 15.58
C MET A 1 -4.91 2.08 14.77
N ALA A 2 -3.85 2.57 15.42
CA ALA A 2 -2.69 3.13 14.73
C ALA A 2 -2.00 2.00 13.96
N PHE A 3 -1.98 2.11 12.64
CA PHE A 3 -1.44 1.09 11.76
C PHE A 3 0.08 1.02 11.99
N TYR A 4 0.56 -0.15 12.42
CA TYR A 4 1.98 -0.44 12.59
C TYR A 4 2.62 -0.44 11.19
N GLY A 5 3.04 0.73 10.71
CA GLY A 5 3.54 0.92 9.35
C GLY A 5 2.88 2.05 8.56
N ASP A 6 2.32 3.08 9.19
CA ASP A 6 1.95 4.29 8.44
C ASP A 6 3.23 4.89 7.80
N PRO A 7 3.33 4.96 6.45
CA PRO A 7 4.50 5.48 5.78
C PRO A 7 4.78 6.95 6.15
N ASP A 8 3.76 7.71 6.55
CA ASP A 8 3.95 9.10 6.96
C ASP A 8 4.57 9.20 8.36
N GLU A 9 4.26 8.27 9.27
CA GLU A 9 4.94 8.16 10.56
C GLU A 9 6.40 7.72 10.41
N LEU A 10 6.69 6.82 9.45
CA LEU A 10 8.06 6.39 9.13
C LEU A 10 8.89 7.54 8.55
N ASP A 11 8.31 8.34 7.65
CA ASP A 11 8.97 9.54 7.12
C ASP A 11 9.22 10.59 8.20
N ARG A 12 8.25 10.78 9.11
CA ARG A 12 8.43 11.68 10.26
C ARG A 12 9.57 11.22 11.17
N LEU A 13 9.66 9.92 11.46
CA LEU A 13 10.73 9.36 12.29
C LEU A 13 12.10 9.49 11.59
N ALA A 14 12.15 9.22 10.28
CA ALA A 14 13.36 9.43 9.48
C ALA A 14 13.84 10.89 9.55
N GLY A 15 12.93 11.86 9.42
CA GLY A 15 13.26 13.28 9.56
C GLY A 15 13.80 13.67 10.95
N GLN A 16 13.28 13.06 12.02
CA GLN A 16 13.83 13.28 13.38
C GLN A 16 15.24 12.71 13.55
N ILE A 17 15.53 11.57 12.91
CA ILE A 17 16.85 10.94 12.96
C ILE A 17 17.89 11.81 12.23
N GLU A 18 17.54 12.36 11.07
CA GLU A 18 18.42 13.28 10.33
C GLU A 18 18.69 14.57 11.11
N GLN A 19 17.67 15.14 11.75
CA GLN A 19 17.87 16.31 12.62
C GLN A 19 18.89 16.02 13.72
N ARG A 20 18.79 14.84 14.36
CA ARG A 20 19.77 14.41 15.37
C ARG A 20 21.17 14.18 14.77
N ALA A 21 21.25 13.63 13.56
CA ALA A 21 22.53 13.48 12.86
C ALA A 21 23.21 14.84 12.62
N GLU A 22 22.45 15.84 12.19
CA GLU A 22 22.96 17.19 11.99
C GLU A 22 23.36 17.87 13.31
N GLU A 23 22.60 17.68 14.39
CA GLU A 23 22.97 18.14 15.73
C GLU A 23 24.31 17.54 16.19
N VAL A 24 24.53 16.25 15.95
CA VAL A 24 25.79 15.56 16.28
C VAL A 24 26.96 16.14 15.48
N ARG A 25 26.79 16.38 14.17
CA ARG A 25 27.81 17.03 13.33
C ARG A 25 28.11 18.44 13.80
N LYS A 26 27.07 19.23 14.08
CA LYS A 26 27.21 20.59 14.59
C LYS A 26 27.99 20.60 15.90
N HIS A 27 27.66 19.71 16.84
CA HIS A 27 28.37 19.60 18.10
C HIS A 27 29.86 19.30 17.90
N GLY A 28 30.20 18.35 17.01
CA GLY A 28 31.59 18.05 16.68
C GLY A 28 32.35 19.23 16.04
N ARG A 29 31.69 20.00 15.16
CA ARG A 29 32.25 21.22 14.56
C ARG A 29 32.47 22.32 15.60
N ASP A 30 31.53 22.50 16.52
CA ASP A 30 31.61 23.51 17.57
C ASP A 30 32.77 23.20 18.53
N MET A 31 32.93 21.93 18.92
CA MET A 31 34.07 21.47 19.74
C MET A 31 35.41 21.72 19.06
N ASP A 32 35.57 21.37 17.78
CA ASP A 32 36.81 21.59 17.02
C ASP A 32 37.10 23.09 16.85
N THR A 33 36.07 23.91 16.61
CA THR A 33 36.19 25.37 16.51
C THR A 33 36.66 25.97 17.84
N GLN A 34 36.05 25.56 18.95
CA GLN A 34 36.46 26.00 20.29
C GLN A 34 37.90 25.57 20.60
N ALA A 35 38.28 24.36 20.21
CA ALA A 35 39.63 23.83 20.43
C ALA A 35 40.72 24.62 19.68
N ARG A 36 40.43 25.00 18.44
CA ARG A 36 41.32 25.83 17.62
C ARG A 36 41.38 27.28 18.12
N GLY A 37 40.28 27.78 18.66
CA GLY A 37 40.20 29.12 19.26
C GLY A 37 40.94 29.28 20.59
N MET A 38 41.37 28.18 21.22
CA MET A 38 42.08 28.24 22.50
C MET A 38 43.44 28.95 22.36
N ARG A 39 43.63 30.03 23.13
CA ARG A 39 44.88 30.80 23.21
C ARG A 39 46.01 30.08 23.95
N TRP A 40 45.70 29.02 24.68
CA TRP A 40 46.68 28.22 25.42
C TRP A 40 47.64 27.48 24.49
N LYS A 41 48.95 27.68 24.67
CA LYS A 41 50.02 27.04 23.89
C LYS A 41 50.88 26.19 24.81
N SER A 42 50.76 24.88 24.69
CA SER A 42 51.58 23.87 25.39
C SER A 42 51.43 22.51 24.69
N ILE A 43 52.30 21.56 25.02
CA ILE A 43 52.17 20.15 24.55
C ILE A 43 50.81 19.56 24.97
N ALA A 44 50.30 19.94 26.15
CA ALA A 44 48.98 19.50 26.60
C ALA A 44 47.85 20.12 25.76
N ALA A 45 47.99 21.37 25.30
CA ALA A 45 47.03 22.00 24.41
C ALA A 45 46.99 21.33 23.02
N ASP A 46 48.15 20.94 22.48
CA ASP A 46 48.22 20.22 21.21
C ASP A 46 47.56 18.83 21.30
N ARG A 47 47.84 18.08 22.37
CA ARG A 47 47.15 16.79 22.64
C ARG A 47 45.64 16.95 22.82
N CYS A 48 45.19 18.05 23.43
CA CYS A 48 43.76 18.35 23.56
C CYS A 48 43.12 18.56 22.19
N ARG A 49 43.76 19.35 21.30
CA ARG A 49 43.27 19.57 19.92
C ARG A 49 43.24 18.27 19.12
N GLU A 50 44.26 17.43 19.24
CA GLU A 50 44.29 16.11 18.59
C GLU A 50 43.16 15.20 19.07
N THR A 51 42.92 15.16 20.39
CA THR A 51 41.80 14.39 20.98
C THR A 51 40.46 14.88 20.45
N ILE A 52 40.22 16.19 20.43
CA ILE A 52 38.97 16.78 19.94
C ILE A 52 38.79 16.50 18.44
N ALA A 53 39.86 16.57 17.65
CA ALA A 53 39.80 16.21 16.23
C ALA A 53 39.47 14.71 16.03
N ALA A 54 39.98 13.82 16.88
CA ALA A 54 39.63 12.41 16.85
C ALA A 54 38.17 12.16 17.28
N ASP A 55 37.68 12.86 18.29
CA ASP A 55 36.30 12.73 18.75
C ASP A 55 35.31 13.29 17.74
N ARG A 56 35.64 14.41 17.08
CA ARG A 56 34.86 14.92 15.94
C ARG A 56 34.68 13.84 14.87
N LYS A 57 35.73 13.12 14.49
CA LYS A 57 35.63 12.03 13.50
C LYS A 57 34.68 10.91 13.95
N LYS A 58 34.65 10.58 15.25
CA LYS A 58 33.71 9.59 15.79
C LYS A 58 32.27 10.08 15.76
N LEU A 59 32.05 11.36 16.05
CA LEU A 59 30.73 12.00 15.97
C LEU A 59 30.24 12.03 14.52
N ASP A 60 31.09 12.40 13.57
CA ASP A 60 30.79 12.37 12.14
C ASP A 60 30.39 10.94 11.69
N ALA A 61 31.17 9.93 12.06
CA ALA A 61 30.84 8.52 11.76
C ALA A 61 29.54 8.04 12.44
N THR A 62 29.13 8.65 13.55
CA THR A 62 27.87 8.34 14.23
C THR A 62 26.69 9.00 13.51
N ALA A 63 26.85 10.25 13.08
CA ALA A 63 25.88 10.95 12.25
C ALA A 63 25.62 10.21 10.93
N ASP A 64 26.66 9.67 10.29
CA ASP A 64 26.52 8.90 9.05
C ASP A 64 25.71 7.60 9.26
N LYS A 65 25.83 6.96 10.42
CA LYS A 65 24.98 5.80 10.77
C LYS A 65 23.52 6.18 10.98
N LEU A 66 23.28 7.35 11.57
CA LEU A 66 21.92 7.89 11.74
C LEU A 66 21.28 8.18 10.37
N ASP A 67 22.03 8.79 9.45
CA ASP A 67 21.55 9.03 8.08
C ASP A 67 21.27 7.74 7.33
N ALA A 68 22.12 6.71 7.49
CA ALA A 68 21.87 5.39 6.90
C ALA A 68 20.58 4.75 7.45
N ALA A 69 20.31 4.90 8.76
CA ALA A 69 19.07 4.42 9.36
C ALA A 69 17.84 5.19 8.86
N ALA A 70 17.94 6.52 8.73
CA ALA A 70 16.87 7.36 8.17
C ALA A 70 16.59 6.97 6.70
N ALA A 71 17.62 6.72 5.90
CA ALA A 71 17.48 6.26 4.52
C ALA A 71 16.77 4.90 4.44
N ALA A 72 17.13 3.94 5.32
CA ALA A 72 16.47 2.65 5.38
C ALA A 72 14.98 2.77 5.75
N LEU A 73 14.64 3.66 6.70
CA LEU A 73 13.24 3.93 7.07
C LEU A 73 12.43 4.49 5.89
N ARG A 74 13.00 5.42 5.10
CA ARG A 74 12.32 5.96 3.91
C ARG A 74 12.13 4.93 2.82
N GLN A 75 13.14 4.06 2.59
CA GLN A 75 13.00 2.95 1.66
C GLN A 75 11.86 2.03 2.08
N HIS A 76 11.75 1.75 3.38
CA HIS A 76 10.65 0.95 3.90
C HIS A 76 9.29 1.65 3.76
N ALA A 77 9.21 2.95 4.06
CA ALA A 77 7.99 3.75 3.85
C ALA A 77 7.54 3.71 2.38
N GLN A 78 8.48 3.81 1.44
CA GLN A 78 8.20 3.72 0.01
C GLN A 78 7.66 2.34 -0.39
N GLN A 79 8.26 1.26 0.11
CA GLN A 79 7.76 -0.10 -0.12
C GLN A 79 6.32 -0.27 0.41
N VAL A 80 6.02 0.29 1.59
CA VAL A 80 4.67 0.26 2.15
C VAL A 80 3.69 1.07 1.30
N ARG A 81 4.06 2.25 0.81
CA ARG A 81 3.24 3.04 -0.13
C ARG A 81 2.94 2.29 -1.41
N GLU A 82 3.94 1.61 -1.98
CA GLU A 82 3.77 0.79 -3.19
C GLU A 82 2.82 -0.37 -2.95
N LEU A 83 2.91 -1.03 -1.80
CA LEU A 83 1.99 -2.11 -1.43
C LEU A 83 0.55 -1.62 -1.27
N ILE A 84 0.36 -0.48 -0.58
CA ILE A 84 -0.96 0.15 -0.42
C ILE A 84 -1.52 0.56 -1.78
N ALA A 85 -0.71 1.12 -2.67
CA ALA A 85 -1.12 1.49 -4.02
C ALA A 85 -1.51 0.26 -4.85
N ALA A 86 -0.77 -0.84 -4.74
CA ALA A 86 -1.12 -2.10 -5.40
C ALA A 86 -2.45 -2.65 -4.89
N ILE A 87 -2.67 -2.65 -3.57
CA ILE A 87 -3.95 -3.05 -2.95
C ILE A 87 -5.11 -2.19 -3.46
N LYS A 88 -4.93 -0.86 -3.54
CA LYS A 88 -5.96 0.05 -4.08
C LYS A 88 -6.30 -0.26 -5.54
N ARG A 89 -5.28 -0.43 -6.40
CA ARG A 89 -5.50 -0.78 -7.82
C ARG A 89 -6.25 -2.10 -7.98
N ILE A 90 -5.86 -3.12 -7.21
CA ILE A 90 -6.56 -4.42 -7.21
C ILE A 90 -8.01 -4.21 -6.77
N GLY A 91 -8.24 -3.45 -5.70
CA GLY A 91 -9.58 -3.11 -5.21
C GLY A 91 -10.46 -2.46 -6.28
N GLU A 92 -9.94 -1.42 -6.94
CA GLU A 92 -10.65 -0.71 -8.01
C GLU A 92 -10.95 -1.62 -9.21
N GLN A 93 -9.98 -2.42 -9.66
CA GLN A 93 -10.16 -3.36 -10.77
C GLN A 93 -11.25 -4.40 -10.47
N VAL A 94 -11.21 -5.00 -9.29
CA VAL A 94 -12.16 -6.03 -8.87
C VAL A 94 -13.57 -5.44 -8.71
N VAL A 95 -13.70 -4.28 -8.08
CA VAL A 95 -15.01 -3.61 -7.89
C VAL A 95 -15.60 -3.17 -9.23
N ASN A 96 -14.78 -2.60 -10.13
CA ASN A 96 -15.24 -2.20 -11.46
C ASN A 96 -15.68 -3.41 -12.29
N TRP A 97 -14.95 -4.53 -12.21
CA TRP A 97 -15.36 -5.76 -12.87
C TRP A 97 -16.68 -6.27 -12.31
N PHE A 98 -16.84 -6.32 -10.98
CA PHE A 98 -18.09 -6.76 -10.35
C PHE A 98 -19.27 -5.89 -10.75
N ASN A 99 -19.13 -4.56 -10.75
CA ASN A 99 -20.18 -3.65 -11.19
C ASN A 99 -20.58 -3.93 -12.65
N GLY A 100 -19.60 -4.04 -13.56
CA GLY A 100 -19.88 -4.37 -14.96
C GLY A 100 -20.43 -5.79 -15.17
N ALA A 101 -20.10 -6.73 -14.29
CA ALA A 101 -20.65 -8.09 -14.33
C ALA A 101 -22.10 -8.12 -13.80
N ILE A 102 -22.40 -7.35 -12.75
CA ILE A 102 -23.74 -7.16 -12.19
C ILE A 102 -24.66 -6.49 -13.20
N ASP A 103 -24.21 -5.44 -13.88
CA ASP A 103 -25.01 -4.74 -14.88
C ASP A 103 -25.36 -5.66 -16.06
N ARG A 104 -24.38 -6.41 -16.58
CA ARG A 104 -24.60 -7.41 -17.63
C ARG A 104 -25.54 -8.53 -17.19
N PHE A 105 -25.41 -8.96 -15.94
CA PHE A 105 -26.30 -9.96 -15.36
C PHE A 105 -27.73 -9.43 -15.24
N ASN A 106 -27.92 -8.21 -14.75
CA ASN A 106 -29.23 -7.58 -14.64
C ASN A 106 -29.90 -7.42 -16.02
N GLN A 107 -29.13 -7.00 -17.04
CA GLN A 107 -29.63 -6.95 -18.43
C GLN A 107 -30.03 -8.34 -18.97
N ALA A 108 -29.26 -9.38 -18.65
CA ALA A 108 -29.59 -10.76 -19.01
C ALA A 108 -30.88 -11.25 -18.29
N VAL A 109 -31.06 -10.88 -17.02
CA VAL A 109 -32.28 -11.17 -16.26
C VAL A 109 -33.49 -10.42 -16.82
N GLU A 110 -33.33 -9.14 -17.19
CA GLU A 110 -34.41 -8.34 -17.77
C GLU A 110 -34.83 -8.84 -19.15
N SER A 111 -33.88 -9.15 -20.03
CA SER A 111 -34.17 -9.75 -21.33
C SER A 111 -34.83 -11.12 -21.20
N PHE A 112 -34.40 -11.95 -20.25
CA PHE A 112 -35.06 -13.21 -19.92
C PHE A 112 -36.50 -12.99 -19.43
N LYS A 113 -36.72 -12.06 -18.50
CA LYS A 113 -38.07 -11.72 -18.01
C LYS A 113 -38.99 -11.26 -19.14
N ASN A 114 -38.48 -10.43 -20.05
CA ASN A 114 -39.24 -9.96 -21.21
C ASN A 114 -39.57 -11.10 -22.17
N ALA A 115 -38.61 -12.00 -22.46
CA ALA A 115 -38.85 -13.17 -23.31
C ALA A 115 -39.89 -14.13 -22.71
N VAL A 116 -39.83 -14.40 -21.40
CA VAL A 116 -40.84 -15.21 -20.69
C VAL A 116 -42.21 -14.52 -20.70
N ALA A 117 -42.26 -13.21 -20.49
CA ALA A 117 -43.50 -12.45 -20.54
C ALA A 117 -44.11 -12.39 -21.96
N ASP A 118 -43.29 -12.38 -23.00
CA ASP A 118 -43.72 -12.43 -24.40
C ASP A 118 -44.23 -13.80 -24.79
N VAL A 119 -43.58 -14.88 -24.34
CA VAL A 119 -44.08 -16.26 -24.50
C VAL A 119 -45.40 -16.45 -23.75
N ALA A 120 -45.51 -15.98 -22.51
CA ALA A 120 -46.75 -16.05 -21.73
C ALA A 120 -47.90 -15.25 -22.39
N ARG A 121 -47.59 -14.12 -23.06
CA ARG A 121 -48.57 -13.32 -23.81
C ARG A 121 -48.91 -13.94 -25.19
N GLY A 122 -47.98 -14.64 -25.83
CA GLY A 122 -48.15 -15.27 -27.14
C GLY A 122 -48.80 -16.66 -27.10
N VAL A 123 -48.70 -17.39 -25.99
CA VAL A 123 -49.24 -18.76 -25.80
C VAL A 123 -50.65 -18.75 -25.19
N GLY A 124 -51.27 -17.57 -25.07
CA GLY A 124 -52.66 -17.43 -24.59
C GLY A 124 -53.70 -18.17 -25.44
N ASP A 125 -53.43 -18.51 -26.70
CA ASP A 125 -54.43 -19.14 -27.59
C ASP A 125 -53.93 -20.31 -28.46
N ALA A 126 -52.65 -20.70 -28.43
CA ALA A 126 -52.17 -21.73 -29.35
C ALA A 126 -50.98 -22.55 -28.81
N LEU A 127 -51.26 -23.84 -28.60
CA LEU A 127 -50.32 -24.98 -28.61
C LEU A 127 -49.61 -25.31 -27.29
N GLY A 128 -49.95 -26.49 -26.76
CA GLY A 128 -49.18 -27.18 -25.75
C GLY A 128 -47.81 -27.58 -26.29
N PHE A 129 -46.76 -27.03 -25.67
CA PHE A 129 -45.38 -27.48 -25.85
C PHE A 129 -44.80 -27.88 -24.50
N GLY A 130 -44.46 -29.16 -24.37
CA GLY A 130 -43.47 -29.63 -23.41
C GLY A 130 -42.08 -29.32 -23.97
N GLY A 131 -41.55 -28.16 -23.62
CA GLY A 131 -40.15 -27.80 -23.83
C GLY A 131 -39.58 -27.31 -22.50
N ASP A 132 -38.33 -27.68 -22.20
CA ASP A 132 -37.66 -27.34 -20.94
C ASP A 132 -37.88 -25.87 -20.55
N SER A 133 -38.36 -25.65 -19.33
CA SER A 133 -38.56 -24.31 -18.81
C SER A 133 -37.26 -23.52 -18.92
N PRO A 134 -37.29 -22.30 -19.46
CA PRO A 134 -36.08 -21.51 -19.64
C PRO A 134 -35.47 -21.28 -18.25
N GLN A 135 -34.21 -21.67 -18.08
CA GLN A 135 -33.54 -21.56 -16.79
C GLN A 135 -33.09 -20.11 -16.57
N PRO A 136 -33.25 -19.56 -15.35
CA PRO A 136 -32.80 -18.22 -15.05
C PRO A 136 -31.28 -18.12 -15.27
N PRO A 137 -30.79 -17.01 -15.85
CA PRO A 137 -29.36 -16.79 -15.96
C PRO A 137 -28.74 -16.83 -14.56
N ARG A 138 -27.56 -17.45 -14.45
CA ARG A 138 -26.78 -17.54 -13.22
C ARG A 138 -25.67 -16.49 -13.21
N PRO A 139 -25.36 -15.87 -12.05
CA PRO A 139 -24.31 -14.89 -11.99
C PRO A 139 -22.94 -15.54 -12.26
N PRO A 140 -22.05 -14.91 -13.03
CA PRO A 140 -20.77 -15.51 -13.42
C PRO A 140 -19.79 -15.73 -12.25
N TRP A 141 -20.04 -15.09 -11.11
CA TRP A 141 -19.27 -15.24 -9.86
C TRP A 141 -19.93 -16.20 -8.85
N GLU A 142 -20.95 -16.94 -9.27
CA GLU A 142 -21.63 -17.91 -8.39
C GLU A 142 -20.66 -19.02 -7.97
N GLY A 143 -20.59 -19.30 -6.65
CA GLY A 143 -19.69 -20.32 -6.09
C GLY A 143 -18.23 -19.88 -5.92
N TRP A 144 -17.89 -18.62 -6.24
CA TRP A 144 -16.54 -18.10 -6.01
C TRP A 144 -16.28 -17.86 -4.52
N LYS A 145 -15.01 -17.98 -4.13
CA LYS A 145 -14.55 -17.71 -2.74
C LYS A 145 -14.82 -16.25 -2.34
N TYR A 146 -14.65 -15.33 -3.29
CA TYR A 146 -14.90 -13.90 -3.11
C TYR A 146 -16.09 -13.48 -3.99
N GLN A 147 -17.10 -12.90 -3.36
CA GLN A 147 -18.35 -12.42 -3.96
C GLN A 147 -18.53 -10.95 -3.61
N PRO A 148 -19.37 -10.17 -4.32
CA PRO A 148 -19.56 -8.74 -4.06
C PRO A 148 -19.86 -8.43 -2.58
N ASN A 149 -20.56 -9.33 -1.90
CA ASN A 149 -21.00 -9.17 -0.51
C ASN A 149 -19.99 -9.74 0.51
N SER A 150 -18.94 -10.43 0.06
CA SER A 150 -17.90 -11.05 0.91
C SER A 150 -16.50 -10.48 0.67
N LEU A 151 -16.42 -9.31 0.00
CA LEU A 151 -15.15 -8.62 -0.19
C LEU A 151 -14.61 -8.09 1.15
N PRO A 152 -13.30 -8.21 1.40
CA PRO A 152 -12.69 -7.66 2.59
C PRO A 152 -12.77 -6.12 2.60
N PRO A 153 -12.79 -5.48 3.78
CA PRO A 153 -12.77 -4.03 3.88
C PRO A 153 -11.57 -3.43 3.12
N PHE A 154 -11.79 -2.30 2.44
CA PHE A 154 -10.77 -1.64 1.63
C PHE A 154 -9.50 -1.33 2.45
N GLY A 155 -8.34 -1.67 1.89
CA GLY A 155 -7.04 -1.42 2.51
C GLY A 155 -6.51 -2.56 3.38
N ASP A 156 -7.24 -3.66 3.52
CA ASP A 156 -6.73 -4.87 4.18
C ASP A 156 -5.75 -5.65 3.27
N LYS A 157 -4.74 -6.30 3.87
CA LYS A 157 -3.77 -7.16 3.17
C LYS A 157 -4.45 -8.31 2.43
N GLN A 158 -5.65 -8.71 2.86
CA GLN A 158 -6.48 -9.73 2.21
C GLN A 158 -6.81 -9.38 0.74
N TRP A 159 -6.72 -8.11 0.34
CA TRP A 159 -6.88 -7.70 -1.06
C TRP A 159 -5.80 -8.25 -2.00
N LEU A 160 -4.61 -8.57 -1.48
CA LEU A 160 -3.57 -9.23 -2.29
C LEU A 160 -4.01 -10.64 -2.69
N ASP A 161 -4.57 -11.41 -1.74
CA ASP A 161 -5.11 -12.75 -1.98
C ASP A 161 -6.33 -12.70 -2.92
N VAL A 162 -7.19 -11.69 -2.76
CA VAL A 162 -8.30 -11.43 -3.68
C VAL A 162 -7.78 -11.15 -5.08
N GLY A 163 -6.74 -10.32 -5.22
CA GLY A 163 -6.11 -10.01 -6.51
C GLY A 163 -5.51 -11.22 -7.20
N GLU A 164 -4.79 -12.08 -6.47
CA GLU A 164 -4.27 -13.34 -7.01
C GLU A 164 -5.37 -14.28 -7.45
N TYR A 165 -6.43 -14.43 -6.63
CA TYR A 165 -7.59 -15.24 -6.99
C TYR A 165 -8.29 -14.71 -8.24
N MET A 166 -8.50 -13.39 -8.32
CA MET A 166 -9.15 -12.73 -9.46
C MET A 166 -8.29 -12.81 -10.74
N ARG A 167 -6.97 -12.74 -10.62
CA ARG A 167 -6.04 -12.99 -11.74
C ARG A 167 -6.13 -14.44 -12.23
N ALA A 168 -6.22 -15.41 -11.31
CA ALA A 168 -6.40 -16.82 -11.66
C ALA A 168 -7.76 -17.08 -12.36
N GLN A 169 -8.79 -16.27 -12.08
CA GLN A 169 -10.09 -16.31 -12.76
C GLN A 169 -10.14 -15.48 -14.06
N GLY A 170 -9.04 -14.83 -14.46
CA GLY A 170 -8.97 -14.00 -15.68
C GLY A 170 -9.66 -12.62 -15.56
N VAL A 171 -9.93 -12.17 -14.34
CA VAL A 171 -10.63 -10.91 -14.04
C VAL A 171 -9.68 -9.71 -13.95
N ALA A 172 -8.46 -9.92 -13.42
CA ALA A 172 -7.46 -8.89 -13.24
C ALA A 172 -6.15 -9.28 -13.95
N SER A 173 -5.74 -8.50 -14.96
CA SER A 173 -4.41 -8.58 -15.61
C SER A 173 -3.49 -7.52 -15.03
#